data_AF-A0A5Y3M8B9-F1
#
_entry.id   AF-A0A5Y3M8B9-F1
#
_cell.length_a   1.000
_cell.length_b   1.000
_cell.length_c   1.000
_cell.angle_alpha   90.00
_cell.angle_beta   90.00
_cell.angle_gamma   90.00
#
_symmetry.space_group_name_H-M   'P 1'
#
loop_
_entity.id
_entity.type
_entity.pdbx_description
1 polymer ?
#
loop_
_entity_poly.entity_id
_entity_poly.type
_entity_poly.pdbx_seq_one_letter_code
_entity_poly.pdbx_strand_id
1 'polypeptide(L)' 'IMLDIHQACVEYGGEDKQTHYVRGANIAGFVKVADAMLAQGVL' A
#
# COMPACT_ATOMS: atom_id res chain seq x y z
N ILE A 1 -2.25 -14.18 3.54
CA ILE A 1 -2.74 -12.96 4.23
C ILE A 1 -1.59 -12.17 4.87
N MET A 2 -0.99 -12.62 5.98
CA MET A 2 0.03 -11.80 6.68
C MET A 2 1.31 -11.58 5.84
N LEU A 3 1.72 -12.57 5.04
CA LEU A 3 2.84 -12.41 4.11
C LEU A 3 2.51 -11.40 3.01
N ASP A 4 1.27 -11.37 2.51
CA ASP A 4 0.83 -10.40 1.50
C ASP A 4 0.82 -8.98 2.06
N ILE A 5 0.38 -8.81 3.33
CA ILE A 5 0.42 -7.53 4.03
C ILE A 5 1.87 -7.07 4.22
N HIS A 6 2.76 -7.97 4.62
CA HIS A 6 4.19 -7.66 4.74
C HIS A 6 4.78 -7.25 3.39
N GLN A 7 4.48 -7.99 2.32
CA GLN A 7 5.00 -7.69 0.99
C GLN A 7 4.52 -6.33 0.47
N ALA A 8 3.26 -5.98 0.69
CA ALA A 8 2.74 -4.64 0.38
C ALA A 8 3.44 -3.53 1.19
N CYS A 9 3.74 -3.78 2.47
CA CYS A 9 4.51 -2.81 3.28
C CYS A 9 5.95 -2.65 2.78
N VAL A 10 6.58 -3.72 2.28
CA VAL A 10 7.92 -3.69 1.71
C VAL A 10 7.94 -2.93 0.39
N GLU A 11 6.96 -3.16 -0.49
CA GLU A 11 6.82 -2.49 -1.78
C GLU A 11 6.71 -0.96 -1.64
N TYR A 12 5.88 -0.49 -0.70
CA TYR A 12 5.62 0.95 -0.51
C TYR A 12 6.39 1.58 0.66
N GLY A 13 7.22 0.80 1.36
CA GLY A 13 7.92 1.22 2.59
C GLY A 13 9.18 2.05 2.37
N GLY A 14 9.61 2.23 1.11
CA GLY A 14 10.82 2.96 0.73
C GLY A 14 12.07 2.08 0.61
N GLU A 15 13.19 2.70 0.20
CA GLU A 15 14.47 2.02 -0.12
C GLU A 15 15.52 2.14 0.99
N ASP A 16 15.13 2.51 2.20
CA ASP A 16 16.03 2.56 3.34
C ASP A 16 16.55 1.16 3.70
N LYS A 17 17.61 1.09 4.51
CA LYS A 17 18.16 -0.20 5.00
C LYS A 17 17.12 -1.08 5.72
N GLN A 18 16.02 -0.49 6.18
CA GLN A 18 14.89 -1.18 6.79
C GLN A 18 13.58 -0.61 6.25
N THR A 19 12.59 -1.47 6.07
CA THR A 19 11.26 -1.09 5.59
C THR A 19 10.52 -0.20 6.59
N HIS A 20 10.02 0.94 6.13
CA HIS A 20 9.17 1.82 6.94
C HIS A 20 7.70 1.37 6.91
N TYR A 21 7.33 0.41 7.77
CA TYR A 21 6.00 -0.22 7.77
C TYR A 21 4.80 0.73 7.90
N VAL A 22 4.88 1.77 8.74
CA VAL A 22 3.76 2.72 8.88
C VAL A 22 3.48 3.46 7.58
N ARG A 23 4.54 3.91 6.88
CA ARG A 23 4.44 4.53 5.57
C ARG A 23 3.93 3.51 4.53
N GLY A 24 4.55 2.33 4.47
CA GLY A 24 4.18 1.29 3.52
C GLY A 24 2.72 0.84 3.66
N ALA A 25 2.25 0.61 4.88
CA ALA A 25 0.86 0.22 5.15
C ALA A 25 -0.14 1.31 4.73
N ASN A 26 0.15 2.58 5.02
CA ASN A 26 -0.73 3.70 4.67
C ASN A 26 -0.81 3.89 3.14
N ILE A 27 0.32 3.82 2.44
CA ILE A 27 0.34 3.97 0.97
C ILE A 27 -0.32 2.75 0.30
N ALA A 28 0.02 1.52 0.71
CA ALA A 28 -0.57 0.31 0.16
C ALA A 28 -2.10 0.28 0.32
N GLY A 29 -2.59 0.65 1.51
CA GLY A 29 -4.02 0.76 1.78
C GLY A 29 -4.70 1.84 0.93
N PHE A 30 -4.05 3.00 0.78
CA PHE A 30 -4.55 4.10 -0.04
C PHE A 30 -4.65 3.71 -1.52
N VAL A 31 -3.59 3.15 -2.11
CA VAL A 31 -3.55 2.75 -3.53
C VAL A 31 -4.72 1.82 -3.85
N LYS A 32 -4.92 0.77 -3.04
CA LYS A 32 -5.99 -0.20 -3.27
C LYS A 32 -7.39 0.44 -3.30
N VAL A 33 -7.67 1.40 -2.41
CA VAL A 33 -8.96 2.10 -2.36
C VAL A 33 -9.05 3.13 -3.49
N ALA A 34 -7.98 3.86 -3.77
CA ALA A 34 -7.92 4.85 -4.83
C ALA A 34 -8.14 4.22 -6.21
N ASP A 35 -7.53 3.06 -6.48
CA ASP A 35 -7.72 2.31 -7.73
C ASP A 35 -9.18 1.87 -7.88
N ALA A 36 -9.81 1.39 -6.80
CA ALA A 36 -11.23 1.02 -6.81
C ALA A 36 -12.14 2.24 -7.05
N MET A 37 -11.84 3.38 -6.42
CA MET A 37 -12.58 4.63 -6.63
C MET A 37 -12.45 5.12 -8.08
N LEU A 38 -11.24 5.10 -8.64
CA LEU A 38 -11.00 5.50 -10.03
C LEU A 38 -11.71 4.57 -11.02
N ALA A 39 -11.68 3.26 -10.78
CA ALA A 39 -12.37 2.27 -11.61
C ALA A 39 -13.90 2.45 -11.60
N GLN A 40 -14.45 2.94 -10.49
CA GLN A 40 -15.89 3.21 -10.36
C GLN A 40 -16.31 4.56 -10.99
N GLY A 41 -15.35 5.42 -11.33
CA GLY A 41 -15.59 6.71 -11.96
C GLY A 41 -16.15 7.76 -11.00
N VAL A 42 -16.71 8.84 -11.56
CA VAL A 42 -17.40 9.85 -10.77
C VAL A 42 -18.82 9.36 -10.49
N LEU A 43 -19.10 9.02 -9.23
CA LEU A 43 -20.42 8.66 -8.72
C LEU A 43 -21.29 9.88 -8.46
#